data_AF-A0A962SJ84-F1
#
_entry.id   AF-A0A962SJ84-F1
#
_cell.length_a   1.000
_cell.length_b   1.000
_cell.length_c   1.000
_cell.angle_alpha   90.00
_cell.angle_beta   90.00
_cell.angle_gamma   90.00
#
_symmetry.space_group_name_H-M   'P 1'
#
loop_
_entity.id
_entity.type
_entity.pdbx_description
1 polymer ?
#
loop_
_entity_poly.entity_id
_entity_poly.type
_entity_poly.pdbx_seq_one_letter_code
_entity_poly.pdbx_strand_id
1 'polypeptide(L)'
;MSPGLPQSAGRFVQLLAAYFILQVVLRLLLGDYLEIDEAEQLILGQRLQSGYSAQPPLYTWIQIGLFSLFGEGVLATALLKNLLLFNLYLCSYFIARRLALTPLQSAAAALSLLLLPQIGWESQRDLTHSVLVTSVAAATLLLALVMLARGARPRHYLLLGVLIGCGVLSKLNFVFFLAALVLALFSIQRRLVWNPLFALSLLIAALLITPYGLWIADSLEFATAGVKKLNVDAAPESGIPSLVLGLASLFKAIAQFSALFLLIYLLALRSWPRGWSPLARGDGPDDARLLLLRMLGFSLAILLLYLAFSGASTFRDRWLLPLLFYLPPLFFALTPRASLNPGAVARYGYVLLLSMLLIPFGLFARVYLEPLFDSYSKPHFPAQTLAQALQTKLGERNVVFAQDVLIAGNLKLHLPRHFVAYSSVDFTLPEHDGIMLAWNGRKFITPPDRITDHLQAYLPPGRLDPECLGSIEMPLRLSGDKLYHLRYQRYLLDSQTPPAEAADPCLQR
;
A
#
# COMPACT_ATOMS: atom_id res chain seq x y z
N MET A 1 7.94 -22.19 31.86
CA MET A 1 9.15 -21.70 31.18
C MET A 1 8.92 -21.74 29.68
N SER A 2 8.68 -20.58 29.07
CA SER A 2 8.47 -20.44 27.63
C SER A 2 9.74 -20.88 26.89
N PRO A 3 9.68 -21.77 25.89
CA PRO A 3 10.87 -22.07 25.10
C PRO A 3 11.27 -20.78 24.38
N GLY A 4 12.39 -20.18 24.80
CA GLY A 4 12.97 -19.03 24.12
C GLY A 4 13.15 -19.32 22.64
N LEU A 5 12.98 -18.31 21.80
CA LEU A 5 13.27 -18.43 20.36
C LEU A 5 14.68 -19.02 20.18
N PRO A 6 14.88 -19.99 19.28
CA PRO A 6 16.21 -20.49 18.96
C PRO A 6 17.14 -19.30 18.65
N GLN A 7 18.39 -19.31 19.13
CA GLN A 7 19.30 -18.15 19.03
C GLN A 7 19.39 -17.58 17.59
N SER A 8 19.33 -18.45 16.57
CA SER A 8 19.33 -18.05 15.16
C SER A 8 18.06 -17.28 14.74
N ALA A 9 16.89 -17.64 15.28
CA ALA A 9 15.64 -16.94 15.02
C ALA A 9 15.64 -15.57 15.72
N GLY A 10 16.17 -15.50 16.95
CA GLY A 10 16.36 -14.23 17.66
C GLY A 10 17.24 -13.25 16.90
N ARG A 11 18.39 -13.71 16.37
CA ARG A 11 19.28 -12.88 15.54
C ARG A 11 18.61 -12.35 14.27
N PHE A 12 17.82 -13.19 13.59
CA PHE A 12 17.07 -12.75 12.40
C PHE A 12 16.05 -11.66 12.75
N VAL A 13 15.30 -11.84 13.84
CA VAL A 13 14.33 -10.84 14.31
C VAL A 13 15.02 -9.52 14.68
N GLN A 14 16.18 -9.57 15.35
CA GLN A 14 16.97 -8.39 15.68
C GLN A 14 17.47 -7.65 14.44
N LEU A 15 18.01 -8.37 13.44
CA LEU A 15 18.43 -7.79 12.17
C LEU A 15 17.26 -7.10 11.46
N LEU A 16 16.10 -7.77 11.41
CA LEU A 16 14.91 -7.24 10.77
C LEU A 16 14.37 -6.00 11.50
N ALA A 17 14.37 -6.02 12.83
CA ALA A 17 13.98 -4.88 13.65
C ALA A 17 14.94 -3.70 13.43
N ALA A 18 16.25 -3.93 13.47
CA ALA A 18 17.24 -2.90 13.19
C ALA A 18 17.07 -2.27 11.80
N TYR A 19 16.79 -3.09 10.78
CA TYR A 19 16.54 -2.61 9.41
C TYR A 19 15.31 -1.72 9.31
N PHE A 20 14.17 -2.13 9.87
CA PHE A 20 12.95 -1.33 9.77
C PHE A 20 12.95 -0.11 10.71
N ILE A 21 13.67 -0.17 11.83
CA ILE A 21 13.97 1.02 12.65
C ILE A 21 14.81 2.00 11.83
N LEU A 22 15.86 1.53 11.14
CA LEU A 22 16.67 2.37 10.27
C LEU A 22 15.82 2.99 9.15
N GLN A 23 14.89 2.25 8.54
CA GLN A 23 13.98 2.80 7.52
C GLN A 23 13.07 3.91 8.08
N VAL A 24 12.53 3.74 9.30
CA VAL A 24 11.75 4.81 9.96
C VAL A 24 12.62 6.04 10.22
N VAL A 25 13.83 5.86 10.79
CA VAL A 25 14.76 6.96 11.07
C VAL A 25 15.13 7.69 9.77
N LEU A 26 15.51 6.96 8.73
CA LEU A 26 15.84 7.56 7.44
C LEU A 26 14.64 8.32 6.86
N ARG A 27 13.43 7.76 6.90
CA ARG A 27 12.23 8.44 6.41
C ARG A 27 11.98 9.79 7.11
N LEU A 28 12.26 9.88 8.41
CA LEU A 28 12.18 11.14 9.17
C LEU A 28 13.27 12.13 8.73
N LEU A 29 14.50 11.66 8.51
CA LEU A 29 15.61 12.49 8.06
C LEU A 29 15.45 13.00 6.61
N LEU A 30 14.67 12.33 5.77
CA LEU A 30 14.37 12.79 4.41
C LEU A 30 13.47 14.02 4.37
N GLY A 31 12.88 14.43 5.49
CA GLY A 31 12.14 15.69 5.67
C GLY A 31 10.62 15.61 5.46
N ASP A 32 9.99 16.78 5.63
CA ASP A 32 8.55 16.94 5.83
C ASP A 32 7.75 17.09 4.53
N TYR A 33 7.98 16.15 3.61
CA TYR A 33 7.11 15.93 2.46
C TYR A 33 6.38 14.60 2.64
N LEU A 34 5.29 14.38 1.92
CA LEU A 34 4.56 13.11 1.87
C LEU A 34 4.58 12.53 0.47
N GLU A 35 4.78 11.22 0.39
CA GLU A 35 4.44 10.46 -0.82
C GLU A 35 2.91 10.38 -1.01
N ILE A 36 2.46 9.88 -2.16
CA ILE A 36 1.03 9.93 -2.53
C ILE A 36 0.17 9.20 -1.51
N ASP A 37 0.56 7.98 -1.16
CA ASP A 37 -0.24 7.18 -0.24
C ASP A 37 -0.17 7.75 1.20
N GLU A 38 0.95 8.33 1.62
CA GLU A 38 1.07 8.97 2.94
C GLU A 38 0.19 10.24 3.01
N ALA A 39 0.17 11.02 1.94
CA ALA A 39 -0.69 12.19 1.78
C ALA A 39 -2.18 11.82 1.83
N GLU A 40 -2.56 10.73 1.15
CA GLU A 40 -3.92 10.18 1.20
C GLU A 40 -4.31 9.87 2.65
N GLN A 41 -3.44 9.18 3.40
CA GLN A 41 -3.79 8.78 4.76
C GLN A 41 -3.88 9.96 5.74
N LEU A 42 -3.12 11.04 5.55
CA LEU A 42 -3.33 12.27 6.34
C LEU A 42 -4.68 12.90 6.05
N ILE A 43 -5.12 12.89 4.78
CA ILE A 43 -6.44 13.41 4.41
C ILE A 43 -7.55 12.54 4.98
N LEU A 44 -7.50 11.22 4.73
CA LEU A 44 -8.51 10.27 5.18
C LEU A 44 -8.54 10.14 6.71
N GLY A 45 -7.37 10.29 7.37
CA GLY A 45 -7.23 10.15 8.81
C GLY A 45 -7.82 11.29 9.64
N GLN A 46 -8.33 12.36 9.02
CA GLN A 46 -8.95 13.47 9.75
C GLN A 46 -10.25 13.09 10.46
N ARG A 47 -10.93 12.02 10.00
CA ARG A 47 -12.18 11.53 10.59
C ARG A 47 -12.29 10.03 10.45
N LEU A 48 -12.79 9.36 11.49
CA LEU A 48 -13.15 7.94 11.40
C LEU A 48 -14.51 7.78 10.70
N GLN A 49 -14.53 7.06 9.58
CA GLN A 49 -15.73 6.74 8.82
C GLN A 49 -15.77 5.27 8.39
N SER A 50 -16.96 4.77 8.06
CA SER A 50 -17.16 3.40 7.57
C SER A 50 -16.55 3.15 6.19
N GLY A 51 -16.36 4.20 5.38
CA GLY A 51 -15.68 4.18 4.09
C GLY A 51 -15.28 5.59 3.67
N TYR A 52 -14.42 5.71 2.65
CA TYR A 52 -13.84 6.99 2.21
C TYR A 52 -13.76 7.10 0.69
N SER A 53 -13.36 6.01 0.04
CA SER A 53 -13.12 5.93 -1.40
C SER A 53 -13.32 4.50 -1.89
N ALA A 54 -12.95 4.23 -3.14
CA ALA A 54 -12.96 2.88 -3.70
C ALA A 54 -12.03 1.89 -2.97
N GLN A 55 -11.08 2.35 -2.14
CA GLN A 55 -10.25 1.47 -1.32
C GLN A 55 -10.94 1.11 -0.01
N PRO A 56 -10.84 -0.15 0.44
CA PRO A 56 -11.29 -0.55 1.76
C PRO A 56 -10.56 0.19 2.92
N PRO A 57 -11.23 0.43 4.06
CA PRO A 57 -10.84 1.48 5.00
C PRO A 57 -9.86 1.04 6.11
N LEU A 58 -9.47 -0.24 6.19
CA LEU A 58 -8.73 -0.74 7.36
C LEU A 58 -7.38 -0.06 7.55
N TYR A 59 -6.66 0.26 6.47
CA TYR A 59 -5.39 0.96 6.59
C TYR A 59 -5.59 2.30 7.30
N THR A 60 -6.60 3.06 6.86
CA THR A 60 -6.95 4.36 7.43
C THR A 60 -7.39 4.23 8.89
N TRP A 61 -8.21 3.24 9.23
CA TRP A 61 -8.62 3.01 10.63
C TRP A 61 -7.44 2.76 11.56
N ILE A 62 -6.51 1.90 11.15
CA ILE A 62 -5.29 1.65 11.92
C ILE A 62 -4.46 2.93 11.99
N GLN A 63 -4.32 3.65 10.87
CA GLN A 63 -3.55 4.89 10.80
C GLN A 63 -4.10 5.99 11.73
N ILE A 64 -5.43 6.15 11.82
CA ILE A 64 -6.09 7.06 12.77
C ILE A 64 -5.70 6.73 14.21
N GLY A 65 -5.66 5.44 14.55
CA GLY A 65 -5.18 4.98 15.86
C GLY A 65 -3.73 5.41 16.12
N LEU A 66 -2.84 5.27 15.12
CA LEU A 66 -1.46 5.73 15.24
C LEU A 66 -1.34 7.25 15.31
N PHE A 67 -2.15 8.01 14.56
CA PHE A 67 -2.19 9.47 14.66
C PHE A 67 -2.64 9.93 16.05
N SER A 68 -3.59 9.23 16.66
CA SER A 68 -4.04 9.52 18.03
C SER A 68 -2.94 9.29 19.08
N LEU A 69 -1.98 8.40 18.81
CA LEU A 69 -0.90 8.05 19.73
C LEU A 69 0.38 8.87 19.52
N PHE A 70 0.73 9.16 18.27
CA PHE A 70 2.01 9.76 17.89
C PHE A 70 1.88 11.14 17.20
N GLY A 71 0.66 11.63 17.02
CA GLY A 71 0.35 12.83 16.25
C GLY A 71 0.20 12.57 14.74
N GLU A 72 -0.52 13.45 14.05
CA GLU A 72 -0.60 13.47 12.58
C GLU A 72 0.77 13.84 12.00
N GLY A 73 1.33 12.98 11.16
CA GLY A 73 2.60 13.28 10.49
C GLY A 73 3.39 12.08 10.00
N VAL A 74 4.61 12.36 9.57
CA VAL A 74 5.53 11.40 8.91
C VAL A 74 5.88 10.21 9.82
N LEU A 75 6.03 10.45 11.14
CA LEU A 75 6.36 9.38 12.08
C LEU A 75 5.28 8.29 12.11
N ALA A 76 4.03 8.69 12.32
CA ALA A 76 2.92 7.75 12.43
C ALA A 76 2.68 6.97 11.13
N THR A 77 2.84 7.61 9.96
CA THR A 77 2.71 6.92 8.66
C THR A 77 3.88 5.97 8.40
N ALA A 78 5.10 6.39 8.72
CA ALA A 78 6.29 5.55 8.59
C ALA A 78 6.24 4.34 9.53
N LEU A 79 5.81 4.52 10.78
CA LEU A 79 5.71 3.44 11.77
C LEU A 79 4.76 2.34 11.30
N LEU A 80 3.53 2.69 10.89
CA LEU A 80 2.55 1.70 10.45
C LEU A 80 3.08 0.88 9.26
N LYS A 81 3.58 1.56 8.22
CA LYS A 81 4.12 0.90 7.02
C LYS A 81 5.27 -0.06 7.36
N ASN A 82 6.20 0.38 8.19
CA ASN A 82 7.37 -0.43 8.58
C ASN A 82 7.02 -1.59 9.52
N LEU A 83 6.03 -1.44 10.41
CA LEU A 83 5.52 -2.55 11.22
C LEU A 83 4.84 -3.63 10.36
N LEU A 84 4.07 -3.21 9.35
CA LEU A 84 3.43 -4.15 8.42
C LEU A 84 4.45 -4.91 7.57
N LEU A 85 5.50 -4.24 7.09
CA LEU A 85 6.61 -4.86 6.38
C LEU A 85 7.41 -5.80 7.31
N PHE A 86 7.72 -5.38 8.53
CA PHE A 86 8.34 -6.25 9.53
C PHE A 86 7.53 -7.54 9.72
N ASN A 87 6.21 -7.44 9.88
CA ASN A 87 5.33 -8.60 10.00
C ASN A 87 5.36 -9.48 8.74
N LEU A 88 5.33 -8.90 7.54
CA LEU A 88 5.42 -9.65 6.28
C LEU A 88 6.70 -10.50 6.21
N TYR A 89 7.86 -9.91 6.51
CA TYR A 89 9.14 -10.62 6.49
C TYR A 89 9.22 -11.67 7.60
N LEU A 90 8.68 -11.38 8.78
CA LEU A 90 8.62 -12.32 9.89
C LEU A 90 7.73 -13.53 9.57
N CYS A 91 6.54 -13.31 9.00
CA CYS A 91 5.67 -14.37 8.52
C CYS A 91 6.35 -15.19 7.43
N SER A 92 7.03 -14.55 6.46
CA SER A 92 7.79 -15.23 5.41
C SER A 92 8.88 -16.15 5.98
N TYR A 93 9.61 -15.70 7.01
CA TYR A 93 10.58 -16.53 7.72
C TYR A 93 9.92 -17.76 8.36
N PHE A 94 8.78 -17.59 9.03
CA PHE A 94 8.09 -18.74 9.64
C PHE A 94 7.41 -19.66 8.61
N ILE A 95 6.93 -19.13 7.48
CA ILE A 95 6.48 -19.92 6.33
C ILE A 95 7.63 -20.80 5.82
N ALA A 96 8.81 -20.21 5.61
CA ALA A 96 10.02 -20.93 5.23
C ALA A 96 10.39 -22.04 6.25
N ARG A 97 10.26 -21.77 7.56
CA ARG A 97 10.48 -22.79 8.61
C ARG A 97 9.47 -23.95 8.53
N ARG A 98 8.23 -23.69 8.11
CA ARG A 98 7.22 -24.74 7.89
C ARG A 98 7.49 -25.59 6.65
N LEU A 99 8.32 -25.11 5.73
CA LEU A 99 8.82 -25.86 4.58
C LEU A 99 10.11 -26.65 4.88
N ALA A 100 10.38 -26.89 6.17
CA ALA A 100 11.57 -27.61 6.66
C ALA A 100 12.92 -27.00 6.22
N LEU A 101 12.96 -25.68 5.99
CA LEU A 101 14.21 -24.97 5.75
C LEU A 101 14.98 -24.76 7.06
N THR A 102 16.32 -24.76 6.96
CA THR A 102 17.19 -24.40 8.09
C THR A 102 17.01 -22.92 8.46
N PRO A 103 17.35 -22.48 9.69
CA PRO A 103 17.23 -21.07 10.06
C PRO A 103 17.89 -20.11 9.07
N LEU A 104 19.08 -20.46 8.56
CA LEU A 104 19.81 -19.64 7.59
C LEU A 104 19.08 -19.58 6.23
N GLN A 105 18.59 -20.72 5.74
CA GLN A 105 17.81 -20.77 4.50
C GLN A 105 16.48 -20.01 4.63
N SER A 106 15.84 -20.05 5.79
CA SER A 106 14.62 -19.28 6.05
C SER A 106 14.85 -17.79 6.15
N ALA A 107 15.96 -17.37 6.77
CA ALA A 107 16.36 -15.97 6.77
C ALA A 107 16.64 -15.49 5.35
N ALA A 108 17.38 -16.28 4.55
CA ALA A 108 17.62 -15.98 3.15
C ALA A 108 16.33 -15.88 2.33
N ALA A 109 15.42 -16.85 2.45
CA ALA A 109 14.13 -16.84 1.78
C ALA A 109 13.25 -15.63 2.17
N ALA A 110 13.25 -15.23 3.45
CA ALA A 110 12.52 -14.05 3.90
C ALA A 110 13.16 -12.76 3.37
N LEU A 111 14.49 -12.63 3.43
CA LEU A 111 15.20 -11.46 2.93
C LEU A 111 15.16 -11.35 1.39
N SER A 112 14.94 -12.45 0.66
CA SER A 112 14.69 -12.43 -0.79
C SER A 112 13.49 -11.58 -1.20
N LEU A 113 12.58 -11.24 -0.28
CA LEU A 113 11.51 -10.28 -0.55
C LEU A 113 12.06 -8.89 -0.93
N LEU A 114 13.29 -8.54 -0.51
CA LEU A 114 13.99 -7.31 -0.93
C LEU A 114 14.27 -7.29 -2.45
N LEU A 115 14.37 -8.48 -3.07
CA LEU A 115 14.64 -8.63 -4.49
C LEU A 115 13.37 -8.68 -5.34
N LEU A 116 12.18 -8.61 -4.71
CA LEU A 116 10.92 -8.38 -5.40
C LEU A 116 10.69 -6.87 -5.44
N PRO A 117 10.82 -6.18 -6.59
CA PRO A 117 10.83 -4.71 -6.63
C PRO A 117 9.62 -4.06 -5.96
N GLN A 118 8.45 -4.69 -6.06
CA GLN A 118 7.22 -4.23 -5.43
C GLN A 118 7.27 -4.24 -3.88
N ILE A 119 8.06 -5.12 -3.27
CA ILE A 119 8.22 -5.22 -1.81
C ILE A 119 9.49 -4.51 -1.33
N GLY A 120 10.62 -4.73 -2.00
CA GLY A 120 11.91 -4.17 -1.61
C GLY A 120 11.98 -2.66 -1.80
N TRP A 121 11.45 -2.14 -2.92
CA TRP A 121 11.59 -0.74 -3.31
C TRP A 121 10.27 0.03 -3.23
N GLU A 122 9.25 -0.41 -3.97
CA GLU A 122 8.00 0.36 -4.10
C GLU A 122 7.26 0.48 -2.76
N SER A 123 7.20 -0.60 -1.96
CA SER A 123 6.56 -0.59 -0.64
C SER A 123 7.25 0.31 0.40
N GLN A 124 8.49 0.74 0.15
CA GLN A 124 9.17 1.73 1.00
C GLN A 124 8.69 3.15 0.70
N ARG A 125 8.19 3.40 -0.52
CA ARG A 125 7.75 4.72 -1.00
C ARG A 125 6.23 4.85 -0.89
N ASP A 126 5.52 4.00 -1.63
CA ASP A 126 4.05 3.97 -1.76
C ASP A 126 3.53 2.57 -1.35
N LEU A 127 2.34 2.18 -1.84
CA LEU A 127 1.69 0.88 -1.70
C LEU A 127 1.07 0.57 -0.33
N THR A 128 0.60 1.56 0.44
CA THR A 128 0.05 1.37 1.80
C THR A 128 -0.95 0.21 1.91
N HIS A 129 -2.06 0.26 1.16
CA HIS A 129 -3.08 -0.79 1.14
C HIS A 129 -2.55 -2.13 0.65
N SER A 130 -1.62 -2.10 -0.32
CA SER A 130 -0.96 -3.29 -0.86
C SER A 130 -0.02 -3.95 0.15
N VAL A 131 0.67 -3.17 0.98
CA VAL A 131 1.53 -3.66 2.08
C VAL A 131 0.68 -4.32 3.16
N LEU A 132 -0.41 -3.66 3.58
CA LEU A 132 -1.32 -4.21 4.58
C LEU A 132 -1.94 -5.55 4.13
N VAL A 133 -2.53 -5.60 2.94
CA VAL A 133 -3.17 -6.84 2.45
C VAL A 133 -2.16 -7.97 2.31
N THR A 134 -0.92 -7.69 1.92
CA THR A 134 0.14 -8.70 1.77
C THR A 134 0.64 -9.19 3.13
N SER A 135 0.74 -8.29 4.12
CA SER A 135 1.07 -8.64 5.50
C SER A 135 -0.01 -9.54 6.13
N VAL A 136 -1.29 -9.22 5.90
CA VAL A 136 -2.43 -10.05 6.33
C VAL A 136 -2.45 -11.38 5.58
N ALA A 137 -2.18 -11.41 4.27
CA ALA A 137 -2.06 -12.64 3.48
C ALA A 137 -0.93 -13.54 3.99
N ALA A 138 0.21 -12.97 4.37
CA ALA A 138 1.32 -13.72 4.97
C ALA A 138 0.96 -14.32 6.33
N ALA A 139 0.27 -13.57 7.19
CA ALA A 139 -0.26 -14.10 8.46
C ALA A 139 -1.30 -15.21 8.24
N THR A 140 -2.19 -15.04 7.25
CA THR A 140 -3.21 -16.03 6.87
C THR A 140 -2.59 -17.31 6.34
N LEU A 141 -1.59 -17.21 5.45
CA LEU A 141 -0.85 -18.37 4.94
C LEU A 141 -0.10 -19.10 6.05
N LEU A 142 0.56 -18.35 6.94
CA LEU A 142 1.25 -18.94 8.09
C LEU A 142 0.26 -19.69 9.01
N LEU A 143 -0.91 -19.12 9.28
CA LEU A 143 -1.97 -19.77 10.05
C LEU A 143 -2.46 -21.06 9.37
N ALA A 144 -2.71 -21.03 8.06
CA ALA A 144 -3.10 -22.21 7.29
C ALA A 144 -2.06 -23.33 7.37
N LEU A 145 -0.76 -22.99 7.24
CA LEU A 145 0.34 -23.95 7.41
C LEU A 145 0.43 -24.50 8.84
N VAL A 146 0.12 -23.70 9.86
CA VAL A 146 0.04 -24.16 11.26
C VAL A 146 -1.10 -25.15 11.43
N MET A 147 -2.29 -24.84 10.89
CA MET A 147 -3.47 -25.71 10.94
C MET A 147 -3.22 -27.03 10.20
N LEU A 148 -2.55 -26.98 9.05
CA LEU A 148 -2.20 -28.16 8.27
C LEU A 148 -1.21 -29.06 9.02
N ALA A 149 -0.16 -28.48 9.62
CA ALA A 149 0.90 -29.24 10.28
C ALA A 149 0.54 -29.76 11.68
N ARG A 150 -0.35 -29.09 12.42
CA ARG A 150 -0.64 -29.39 13.84
C ARG A 150 -2.12 -29.68 14.13
N GLY A 151 -2.95 -29.69 13.09
CA GLY A 151 -4.40 -29.73 13.22
C GLY A 151 -5.01 -28.36 13.57
N ALA A 152 -6.26 -28.16 13.16
CA ALA A 152 -7.04 -26.99 13.53
C ALA A 152 -7.65 -27.13 14.93
N ARG A 153 -7.88 -25.97 15.57
CA ARG A 153 -8.51 -25.82 16.89
C ARG A 153 -9.47 -24.63 16.78
N PRO A 154 -10.47 -24.47 17.66
CA PRO A 154 -11.44 -23.37 17.56
C PRO A 154 -10.80 -21.98 17.44
N ARG A 155 -9.77 -21.69 18.26
CA ARG A 155 -9.02 -20.42 18.18
C ARG A 155 -8.40 -20.12 16.81
N HIS A 156 -8.02 -21.14 16.04
CA HIS A 156 -7.45 -20.95 14.71
C HIS A 156 -8.53 -20.50 13.71
N TYR A 157 -9.75 -21.02 13.83
CA TYR A 157 -10.89 -20.56 13.02
C TYR A 157 -11.34 -19.14 13.41
N LEU A 158 -11.37 -18.81 14.70
CA LEU A 158 -11.62 -17.44 15.15
C LEU A 158 -10.61 -16.45 14.53
N LEU A 159 -9.31 -16.77 14.63
CA LEU A 159 -8.25 -15.95 14.05
C LEU A 159 -8.33 -15.90 12.52
N LEU A 160 -8.69 -17.01 11.86
CA LEU A 160 -8.90 -17.04 10.41
C LEU A 160 -10.02 -16.09 10.00
N GLY A 161 -11.14 -16.05 10.72
CA GLY A 161 -12.24 -15.12 10.45
C GLY A 161 -11.82 -13.65 10.58
N VAL A 162 -11.06 -13.32 11.63
CA VAL A 162 -10.48 -11.98 11.79
C VAL A 162 -9.55 -11.64 10.63
N LEU A 163 -8.65 -12.55 10.25
CA LEU A 163 -7.71 -12.32 9.14
C LEU A 163 -8.42 -12.20 7.78
N ILE A 164 -9.51 -12.94 7.54
CA ILE A 164 -10.34 -12.80 6.33
C ILE A 164 -10.99 -11.43 6.32
N GLY A 165 -11.64 -11.02 7.42
CA GLY A 165 -12.24 -9.69 7.54
C GLY A 165 -11.23 -8.58 7.33
N CYS A 166 -10.07 -8.66 8.00
CA CYS A 166 -8.98 -7.71 7.82
C CYS A 166 -8.45 -7.70 6.37
N GLY A 167 -8.30 -8.86 5.74
CA GLY A 167 -7.80 -8.97 4.36
C GLY A 167 -8.72 -8.27 3.37
N VAL A 168 -10.02 -8.51 3.45
CA VAL A 168 -11.02 -7.85 2.59
C VAL A 168 -11.08 -6.35 2.86
N LEU A 169 -11.07 -5.94 4.14
CA LEU A 169 -11.05 -4.52 4.53
C LEU A 169 -9.71 -3.82 4.25
N SER A 170 -8.66 -4.56 3.86
CA SER A 170 -7.39 -3.98 3.41
C SER A 170 -7.43 -3.67 1.92
N LYS A 171 -7.88 -4.63 1.10
CA LYS A 171 -7.96 -4.53 -0.36
C LYS A 171 -8.80 -5.65 -0.94
N LEU A 172 -9.68 -5.32 -1.89
CA LEU A 172 -10.61 -6.30 -2.48
C LEU A 172 -9.91 -7.45 -3.20
N ASN A 173 -8.71 -7.26 -3.77
CA ASN A 173 -7.97 -8.34 -4.42
C ASN A 173 -7.46 -9.44 -3.45
N PHE A 174 -7.62 -9.26 -2.13
CA PHE A 174 -7.41 -10.33 -1.14
C PHE A 174 -8.28 -11.56 -1.43
N VAL A 175 -9.49 -11.37 -1.98
CA VAL A 175 -10.40 -12.49 -2.27
C VAL A 175 -9.80 -13.50 -3.26
N PHE A 176 -8.95 -13.05 -4.19
CA PHE A 176 -8.23 -13.95 -5.11
C PHE A 176 -7.21 -14.81 -4.38
N PHE A 177 -6.48 -14.23 -3.43
CA PHE A 177 -5.56 -14.96 -2.56
C PHE A 177 -6.31 -15.97 -1.68
N LEU A 178 -7.41 -15.54 -1.06
CA LEU A 178 -8.22 -16.40 -0.20
C LEU A 178 -8.82 -17.57 -0.98
N ALA A 179 -9.36 -17.32 -2.18
CA ALA A 179 -9.88 -18.36 -3.06
C ALA A 179 -8.78 -19.38 -3.44
N ALA A 180 -7.59 -18.92 -3.84
CA ALA A 180 -6.47 -19.80 -4.14
C ALA A 180 -6.05 -20.64 -2.92
N LEU A 181 -6.00 -20.03 -1.73
CA LEU A 181 -5.68 -20.72 -0.48
C LEU A 181 -6.73 -21.79 -0.13
N VAL A 182 -8.02 -21.45 -0.20
CA VAL A 182 -9.11 -22.37 0.13
C VAL A 182 -9.17 -23.53 -0.86
N LEU A 183 -9.04 -23.28 -2.16
CA LEU A 183 -9.00 -24.33 -3.18
C LEU A 183 -7.78 -25.26 -2.98
N ALA A 184 -6.62 -24.70 -2.67
CA ALA A 184 -5.43 -25.48 -2.37
C ALA A 184 -5.60 -26.33 -1.11
N LEU A 185 -6.10 -25.75 -0.01
CA LEU A 185 -6.41 -26.49 1.23
C LEU A 185 -7.48 -27.55 0.99
N PHE A 186 -8.52 -27.25 0.23
CA PHE A 186 -9.58 -28.20 -0.10
C PHE A 186 -9.03 -29.43 -0.82
N SER A 187 -8.13 -29.22 -1.77
CA SER A 187 -7.52 -30.29 -2.55
C SER A 187 -6.55 -31.18 -1.75
N ILE A 188 -5.98 -30.69 -0.64
CA ILE A 188 -5.00 -31.42 0.18
C ILE A 188 -5.65 -31.98 1.44
N GLN A 189 -6.40 -31.15 2.17
CA GLN A 189 -7.01 -31.46 3.45
C GLN A 189 -8.41 -30.81 3.59
N ARG A 190 -9.38 -31.29 2.81
CA ARG A 190 -10.78 -30.83 2.80
C ARG A 190 -11.43 -30.70 4.17
N ARG A 191 -11.04 -31.53 5.15
CA ARG A 191 -11.57 -31.48 6.53
C ARG A 191 -11.31 -30.14 7.22
N LEU A 192 -10.27 -29.40 6.84
CA LEU A 192 -10.02 -28.07 7.39
C LEU A 192 -11.06 -27.04 6.92
N VAL A 193 -11.57 -27.20 5.69
CA VAL A 193 -12.54 -26.29 5.06
C VAL A 193 -13.98 -26.70 5.38
N TRP A 194 -14.29 -28.00 5.37
CA TRP A 194 -15.61 -28.54 5.72
C TRP A 194 -15.90 -28.60 7.22
N ASN A 195 -14.97 -28.15 8.06
CA ASN A 195 -15.24 -28.04 9.48
C ASN A 195 -16.33 -26.98 9.71
N PRO A 196 -17.37 -27.23 10.53
CA PRO A 196 -18.41 -26.23 10.81
C PRO A 196 -17.85 -24.94 11.41
N LEU A 197 -16.71 -24.98 12.09
CA LEU A 197 -16.02 -23.79 12.59
C LEU A 197 -15.43 -22.91 11.47
N PHE A 198 -15.31 -23.43 10.25
CA PHE A 198 -15.00 -22.60 9.09
C PHE A 198 -16.15 -21.61 8.80
N ALA A 199 -17.41 -22.03 8.96
CA ALA A 199 -18.56 -21.13 8.84
C ALA A 199 -18.52 -20.02 9.91
N LEU A 200 -18.05 -20.32 11.13
CA LEU A 200 -17.79 -19.30 12.15
C LEU A 200 -16.71 -18.29 11.72
N SER A 201 -15.70 -18.74 10.96
CA SER A 201 -14.69 -17.84 10.40
C SER A 201 -15.33 -16.87 9.40
N LEU A 202 -16.22 -17.37 8.53
CA LEU A 202 -16.96 -16.56 7.56
C LEU A 202 -17.92 -15.58 8.24
N LEU A 203 -18.60 -16.01 9.30
CA LEU A 203 -19.49 -15.14 10.09
C LEU A 203 -18.72 -13.98 10.72
N ILE A 204 -17.56 -14.25 11.35
CA ILE A 204 -16.72 -13.20 11.93
C ILE A 204 -16.24 -12.23 10.86
N ALA A 205 -15.79 -12.75 9.72
CA ALA A 205 -15.38 -11.92 8.60
C ALA A 205 -16.52 -11.02 8.10
N ALA A 206 -17.72 -11.58 7.92
CA ALA A 206 -18.90 -10.83 7.48
C ALA A 206 -19.26 -9.71 8.46
N LEU A 207 -19.25 -10.00 9.77
CA LEU A 207 -19.51 -9.00 10.81
C LEU A 207 -18.49 -7.84 10.76
N LEU A 208 -17.21 -8.14 10.57
CA LEU A 208 -16.17 -7.11 10.45
C LEU A 208 -16.34 -6.26 9.18
N ILE A 209 -16.71 -6.90 8.06
CA ILE A 209 -16.89 -6.22 6.76
C ILE A 209 -18.17 -5.37 6.72
N THR A 210 -19.16 -5.70 7.56
CA THR A 210 -20.52 -5.12 7.49
C THR A 210 -20.54 -3.59 7.47
N PRO A 211 -19.82 -2.83 8.33
CA PRO A 211 -19.87 -1.36 8.29
C PRO A 211 -19.47 -0.77 6.94
N TYR A 212 -18.41 -1.31 6.34
CA TYR A 212 -17.94 -0.89 5.02
C TYR A 212 -18.91 -1.35 3.91
N GLY A 213 -19.46 -2.55 4.03
CA GLY A 213 -20.46 -3.07 3.09
C GLY A 213 -21.73 -2.22 3.02
N LEU A 214 -22.23 -1.76 4.18
CA LEU A 214 -23.38 -0.85 4.25
C LEU A 214 -23.04 0.51 3.63
N TRP A 215 -21.87 1.07 3.94
CA TRP A 215 -21.43 2.33 3.33
C TRP A 215 -21.33 2.24 1.79
N ILE A 216 -20.77 1.15 1.25
CA ILE A 216 -20.74 0.94 -0.21
C ILE A 216 -22.15 0.92 -0.81
N ALA A 217 -23.12 0.31 -0.12
CA ALA A 217 -24.49 0.20 -0.61
C ALA A 217 -25.17 1.57 -0.72
N ASP A 218 -24.85 2.49 0.19
CA ASP A 218 -25.36 3.86 0.20
C ASP A 218 -24.61 4.77 -0.80
N SER A 219 -23.36 4.43 -1.14
CA SER A 219 -22.45 5.25 -1.95
C SER A 219 -22.22 4.68 -3.37
N LEU A 220 -23.28 4.65 -4.20
CA LEU A 220 -23.28 4.05 -5.54
C LEU A 220 -22.20 4.61 -6.49
N GLU A 221 -21.85 5.90 -6.36
CA GLU A 221 -20.80 6.54 -7.16
C GLU A 221 -19.41 5.98 -6.84
N PHE A 222 -19.08 5.74 -5.57
CA PHE A 222 -17.81 5.16 -5.15
C PHE A 222 -17.73 3.66 -5.44
N ALA A 223 -18.85 2.95 -5.31
CA ALA A 223 -18.98 1.55 -5.71
C ALA A 223 -18.68 1.38 -7.21
N THR A 224 -19.27 2.23 -8.06
CA THR A 224 -19.02 2.20 -9.51
C THR A 224 -17.65 2.73 -9.88
N ALA A 225 -17.06 3.68 -9.14
CA ALA A 225 -15.68 4.14 -9.35
C ALA A 225 -14.63 3.05 -9.08
N GLY A 226 -14.83 2.20 -8.07
CA GLY A 226 -13.97 1.04 -7.80
C GLY A 226 -14.02 -0.01 -8.92
N VAL A 227 -15.23 -0.31 -9.40
CA VAL A 227 -15.45 -1.20 -10.55
C VAL A 227 -14.90 -0.60 -11.84
N LYS A 228 -15.13 0.70 -12.08
CA LYS A 228 -14.52 1.43 -13.19
C LYS A 228 -13.00 1.42 -13.08
N LYS A 229 -12.38 1.55 -11.91
CA LYS A 229 -10.91 1.46 -11.79
C LYS A 229 -10.36 0.07 -12.14
N LEU A 230 -11.17 -0.99 -11.98
CA LEU A 230 -10.85 -2.33 -12.46
C LEU A 230 -11.15 -2.51 -13.97
N ASN A 231 -12.13 -1.77 -14.52
CA ASN A 231 -12.60 -1.86 -15.91
C ASN A 231 -12.06 -0.77 -16.86
N VAL A 232 -11.44 0.31 -16.38
CA VAL A 232 -10.89 1.42 -17.19
C VAL A 232 -9.68 0.95 -18.00
N ASP A 233 -9.08 -0.16 -17.58
CA ASP A 233 -8.05 -0.88 -18.32
C ASP A 233 -8.67 -1.94 -19.29
N ALA A 234 -9.99 -1.98 -19.50
CA ALA A 234 -10.64 -2.83 -20.50
C ALA A 234 -10.69 -2.13 -21.86
N ALA A 235 -10.34 -2.86 -22.92
CA ALA A 235 -10.39 -2.33 -24.29
C ALA A 235 -11.85 -2.09 -24.72
N PRO A 236 -12.12 -1.11 -25.61
CA PRO A 236 -13.47 -0.84 -26.13
C PRO A 236 -14.11 -2.03 -26.85
N GLU A 237 -13.30 -2.99 -27.31
CA GLU A 237 -13.75 -4.20 -28.00
C GLU A 237 -13.31 -5.46 -27.23
N SER A 238 -14.29 -6.21 -26.73
CA SER A 238 -14.09 -7.55 -26.17
C SER A 238 -13.90 -8.56 -27.31
N GLY A 239 -12.68 -9.11 -27.46
CA GLY A 239 -12.36 -10.08 -28.51
C GLY A 239 -11.01 -10.77 -28.30
N ILE A 240 -10.61 -11.64 -29.25
CA ILE A 240 -9.31 -12.33 -29.23
C ILE A 240 -8.11 -11.36 -29.05
N PRO A 241 -8.09 -10.16 -29.66
CA PRO A 241 -7.00 -9.20 -29.46
C PRO A 241 -6.84 -8.72 -28.00
N SER A 242 -7.94 -8.49 -27.27
CA SER A 242 -7.88 -8.04 -25.87
C SER A 242 -7.41 -9.15 -24.93
N LEU A 243 -7.74 -10.42 -25.22
CA LEU A 243 -7.22 -11.57 -24.49
C LEU A 243 -5.70 -11.72 -24.66
N VAL A 244 -5.18 -11.58 -25.89
CA VAL A 244 -3.73 -11.65 -26.17
C VAL A 244 -2.99 -10.52 -25.45
N LEU A 245 -3.51 -9.30 -25.50
CA LEU A 245 -2.94 -8.15 -24.79
C LEU A 245 -2.96 -8.37 -23.27
N GLY A 246 -4.06 -8.87 -22.71
CA GLY A 246 -4.17 -9.18 -21.30
C GLY A 246 -3.22 -10.29 -20.84
N LEU A 247 -3.03 -11.35 -21.64
CA LEU A 247 -2.04 -12.40 -21.37
C LEU A 247 -0.61 -11.86 -21.40
N ALA A 248 -0.27 -11.05 -22.40
CA ALA A 248 1.03 -10.40 -22.50
C ALA A 248 1.27 -9.45 -21.31
N SER A 249 0.23 -8.70 -20.90
CA SER A 249 0.28 -7.83 -19.74
C SER A 249 0.45 -8.60 -18.42
N LEU A 250 -0.25 -9.73 -18.26
CA LEU A 250 -0.09 -10.61 -17.10
C LEU A 250 1.32 -11.22 -17.04
N PHE A 251 1.85 -11.69 -18.17
CA PHE A 251 3.23 -12.19 -18.25
C PHE A 251 4.23 -11.09 -17.88
N LYS A 252 4.05 -9.88 -18.44
CA LYS A 252 4.87 -8.72 -18.10
C LYS A 252 4.80 -8.39 -16.61
N ALA A 253 3.61 -8.41 -16.01
CA ALA A 253 3.41 -8.15 -14.59
C ALA A 253 4.12 -9.19 -13.71
N ILE A 254 4.02 -10.48 -14.05
CA ILE A 254 4.72 -11.57 -13.34
C ILE A 254 6.24 -11.44 -13.49
N ALA A 255 6.72 -11.10 -14.69
CA ALA A 255 8.14 -10.88 -14.97
C ALA A 255 8.68 -9.68 -14.18
N GLN A 256 8.00 -8.53 -14.22
CA GLN A 256 8.38 -7.34 -13.44
C GLN A 256 8.37 -7.61 -11.93
N PHE A 257 7.43 -8.43 -11.45
CA PHE A 257 7.36 -8.81 -10.06
C PHE A 257 8.52 -9.71 -9.61
N SER A 258 8.92 -10.70 -10.43
CA SER A 258 9.77 -11.82 -9.99
C SER A 258 11.15 -11.92 -10.65
N ALA A 259 11.39 -11.27 -11.79
CA ALA A 259 12.59 -11.49 -12.60
C ALA A 259 13.89 -11.16 -11.86
N LEU A 260 13.93 -10.06 -11.10
CA LEU A 260 15.12 -9.67 -10.33
C LEU A 260 15.48 -10.72 -9.27
N PHE A 261 14.48 -11.17 -8.49
CA PHE A 261 14.63 -12.26 -7.54
C PHE A 261 15.14 -13.52 -8.23
N LEU A 262 14.48 -13.97 -9.30
CA LEU A 262 14.83 -15.20 -10.01
C LEU A 262 16.25 -15.15 -10.59
N LEU A 263 16.63 -14.04 -11.23
CA LEU A 263 17.95 -13.84 -11.81
C LEU A 263 19.03 -13.97 -10.73
N ILE A 264 18.93 -13.19 -9.65
CA ILE A 264 19.93 -13.20 -8.58
C ILE A 264 19.96 -14.57 -7.87
N TYR A 265 18.78 -15.15 -7.61
CA TYR A 265 18.64 -16.47 -6.98
C TYR A 265 19.35 -17.56 -7.78
N LEU A 266 19.10 -17.63 -9.09
CA LEU A 266 19.69 -18.63 -9.98
C LEU A 266 21.19 -18.44 -10.15
N LEU A 267 21.67 -17.20 -10.28
CA LEU A 267 23.09 -16.88 -10.41
C LEU A 267 23.88 -17.23 -9.14
N ALA A 268 23.34 -16.90 -7.97
CA ALA A 268 24.03 -17.10 -6.69
C ALA A 268 24.10 -18.59 -6.29
N LEU A 269 23.00 -19.32 -6.47
CA LEU A 269 22.94 -20.74 -6.11
C LEU A 269 23.46 -21.68 -7.20
N ARG A 270 23.66 -21.17 -8.43
CA ARG A 270 24.06 -21.95 -9.61
C ARG A 270 23.17 -23.19 -9.83
N SER A 271 21.94 -23.12 -9.33
CA SER A 271 20.98 -24.22 -9.31
C SER A 271 20.13 -24.15 -10.58
N TRP A 272 20.71 -24.49 -11.72
CA TRP A 272 19.95 -24.62 -12.96
C TRP A 272 18.88 -25.72 -12.82
N PRO A 273 17.70 -25.64 -13.47
CA PRO A 273 16.55 -26.52 -13.21
C PRO A 273 16.75 -28.03 -13.45
N ARG A 274 17.92 -28.49 -13.92
CA ARG A 274 18.22 -29.89 -14.26
C ARG A 274 18.04 -30.90 -13.10
N GLY A 275 17.78 -30.44 -11.87
CA GLY A 275 17.45 -31.29 -10.72
C GLY A 275 16.28 -30.77 -9.87
N TRP A 276 15.49 -29.81 -10.37
CA TRP A 276 14.31 -29.33 -9.65
C TRP A 276 13.22 -30.39 -9.76
N SER A 277 13.01 -31.12 -8.67
CA SER A 277 11.95 -32.11 -8.60
C SER A 277 10.99 -31.69 -7.48
N PRO A 278 9.69 -31.51 -7.78
CA PRO A 278 8.66 -31.25 -6.77
C PRO A 278 8.60 -32.33 -5.69
N LEU A 279 9.24 -33.48 -5.91
CA LEU A 279 9.23 -34.67 -5.04
C LEU A 279 10.62 -35.01 -4.46
N ALA A 280 11.71 -34.35 -4.88
CA ALA A 280 13.10 -34.75 -4.56
C ALA A 280 13.60 -34.36 -3.17
N ARG A 281 12.86 -33.53 -2.43
CA ARG A 281 13.13 -33.37 -0.99
C ARG A 281 12.41 -34.46 -0.23
N GLY A 282 13.10 -35.60 -0.05
CA GLY A 282 12.79 -36.53 1.03
C GLY A 282 12.94 -35.82 2.38
N ASP A 283 12.04 -36.14 3.31
CA ASP A 283 12.00 -35.77 4.75
C ASP A 283 11.38 -34.40 5.14
N GLY A 284 10.67 -33.69 4.26
CA GLY A 284 9.86 -32.52 4.63
C GLY A 284 8.35 -32.82 4.69
N PRO A 285 7.51 -31.99 5.32
CA PRO A 285 6.06 -32.14 5.22
C PRO A 285 5.61 -31.80 3.79
N ASP A 286 5.41 -32.84 2.97
CA ASP A 286 5.04 -32.72 1.56
C ASP A 286 3.82 -31.81 1.35
N ASP A 287 2.87 -31.86 2.29
CA ASP A 287 1.64 -31.07 2.26
C ASP A 287 1.88 -29.56 2.25
N ALA A 288 2.88 -29.05 2.98
CA ALA A 288 3.15 -27.61 3.05
C ALA A 288 3.70 -27.08 1.72
N ARG A 289 4.62 -27.82 1.11
CA ARG A 289 5.16 -27.50 -0.22
C ARG A 289 4.10 -27.65 -1.30
N LEU A 290 3.31 -28.72 -1.24
CA LEU A 290 2.21 -28.97 -2.17
C LEU A 290 1.13 -27.88 -2.06
N LEU A 291 0.86 -27.37 -0.86
CA LEU A 291 -0.05 -26.25 -0.65
C LEU A 291 0.41 -25.02 -1.43
N LEU A 292 1.66 -24.59 -1.29
CA LEU A 292 2.18 -23.41 -1.99
C LEU A 292 2.20 -23.62 -3.52
N LEU A 293 2.52 -24.82 -4.00
CA LEU A 293 2.46 -25.16 -5.43
C LEU A 293 1.04 -25.08 -5.98
N ARG A 294 0.06 -25.67 -5.28
CA ARG A 294 -1.35 -25.62 -5.68
C ARG A 294 -1.92 -24.22 -5.57
N MET A 295 -1.54 -23.46 -4.54
CA MET A 295 -1.89 -22.04 -4.43
C MET A 295 -1.37 -21.24 -5.61
N LEU A 296 -0.12 -21.47 -6.05
CA LEU A 296 0.43 -20.81 -7.24
C LEU A 296 -0.39 -21.16 -8.49
N GLY A 297 -0.69 -22.44 -8.69
CA GLY A 297 -1.53 -22.91 -9.80
C GLY A 297 -2.93 -22.30 -9.79
N PHE A 298 -3.62 -22.31 -8.64
CA PHE A 298 -4.95 -21.71 -8.51
C PHE A 298 -4.92 -20.18 -8.62
N SER A 299 -3.86 -19.51 -8.14
CA SER A 299 -3.71 -18.06 -8.30
C SER A 299 -3.61 -17.69 -9.79
N LEU A 300 -2.79 -18.42 -10.56
CA LEU A 300 -2.68 -18.24 -12.00
C LEU A 300 -4.01 -18.54 -12.71
N ALA A 301 -4.70 -19.63 -12.34
CA ALA A 301 -6.00 -19.96 -12.90
C ALA A 301 -7.04 -18.87 -12.62
N ILE A 302 -7.10 -18.34 -11.40
CA ILE A 302 -8.02 -17.25 -11.03
C ILE A 302 -7.71 -15.97 -11.82
N LEU A 303 -6.43 -15.62 -12.00
CA LEU A 303 -6.04 -14.46 -12.80
C LEU A 303 -6.41 -14.63 -14.29
N LEU A 304 -6.27 -15.84 -14.84
CA LEU A 304 -6.69 -16.17 -16.20
C LEU A 304 -8.21 -16.13 -16.37
N LEU A 305 -8.96 -16.65 -15.38
CA LEU A 305 -10.42 -16.56 -15.39
C LEU A 305 -10.88 -15.11 -15.27
N TYR A 306 -10.27 -14.33 -14.37
CA TYR A 306 -10.56 -12.89 -14.25
C TYR A 306 -10.30 -12.17 -15.57
N LEU A 307 -9.18 -12.43 -16.23
CA LEU A 307 -8.89 -11.90 -17.56
C LEU A 307 -9.98 -12.28 -18.58
N ALA A 308 -10.39 -13.55 -18.62
CA ALA A 308 -11.40 -14.03 -19.56
C ALA A 308 -12.80 -13.41 -19.34
N PHE A 309 -13.20 -13.17 -18.10
CA PHE A 309 -14.55 -12.69 -17.76
C PHE A 309 -14.65 -11.16 -17.60
N SER A 310 -13.57 -10.47 -17.20
CA SER A 310 -13.60 -9.01 -16.99
C SER A 310 -13.29 -8.20 -18.25
N GLY A 311 -12.66 -8.81 -19.27
CA GLY A 311 -12.13 -8.09 -20.43
C GLY A 311 -10.95 -7.16 -20.11
N ALA A 312 -10.37 -7.27 -18.91
CA ALA A 312 -9.22 -6.46 -18.50
C ALA A 312 -8.04 -6.67 -19.45
N SER A 313 -7.56 -5.60 -20.08
CA SER A 313 -6.45 -5.67 -21.03
C SER A 313 -5.09 -5.33 -20.42
N THR A 314 -5.07 -4.81 -19.19
CA THR A 314 -3.83 -4.52 -18.48
C THR A 314 -3.83 -5.04 -17.04
N PHE A 315 -2.68 -5.60 -16.63
CA PHE A 315 -2.39 -6.01 -15.27
C PHE A 315 -1.27 -5.15 -14.70
N ARG A 316 -1.48 -4.66 -13.48
CA ARG A 316 -0.43 -3.99 -12.71
C ARG A 316 0.27 -5.02 -11.83
N ASP A 317 1.59 -5.07 -11.90
CA ASP A 317 2.45 -5.95 -11.09
C ASP A 317 2.18 -5.84 -9.57
N ARG A 318 1.85 -4.65 -9.06
CA ARG A 318 1.44 -4.44 -7.66
C ARG A 318 0.20 -5.22 -7.22
N TRP A 319 -0.64 -5.70 -8.15
CA TRP A 319 -1.80 -6.54 -7.82
C TRP A 319 -1.40 -7.97 -7.43
N LEU A 320 -0.21 -8.41 -7.83
CA LEU A 320 0.31 -9.75 -7.57
C LEU A 320 0.91 -9.91 -6.18
N LEU A 321 1.10 -8.81 -5.43
CA LEU A 321 1.69 -8.77 -4.09
C LEU A 321 1.11 -9.83 -3.12
N PRO A 322 -0.21 -9.86 -2.83
CA PRO A 322 -0.76 -10.88 -1.94
C PRO A 322 -0.75 -12.30 -2.55
N LEU A 323 -0.66 -12.42 -3.88
CA LEU A 323 -0.70 -13.70 -4.59
C LEU A 323 0.66 -14.39 -4.72
N LEU A 324 1.75 -13.61 -4.75
CA LEU A 324 3.08 -14.11 -5.13
C LEU A 324 4.19 -13.77 -4.10
N PHE A 325 3.88 -13.13 -2.96
CA PHE A 325 4.91 -12.85 -1.94
C PHE A 325 5.60 -14.13 -1.42
N TYR A 326 4.96 -15.29 -1.46
CA TYR A 326 5.52 -16.56 -1.00
C TYR A 326 6.41 -17.26 -2.05
N LEU A 327 6.68 -16.65 -3.20
CA LEU A 327 7.56 -17.22 -4.22
C LEU A 327 8.96 -17.53 -3.66
N PRO A 328 9.66 -16.65 -2.92
CA PRO A 328 10.97 -16.99 -2.40
C PRO A 328 11.00 -18.23 -1.48
N PRO A 329 10.17 -18.35 -0.42
CA PRO A 329 10.15 -19.58 0.38
C PRO A 329 9.77 -20.82 -0.44
N LEU A 330 8.91 -20.71 -1.45
CA LEU A 330 8.60 -21.80 -2.36
C LEU A 330 9.84 -22.23 -3.19
N PHE A 331 10.55 -21.30 -3.81
CA PHE A 331 11.74 -21.61 -4.62
C PHE A 331 12.86 -22.24 -3.79
N PHE A 332 13.09 -21.73 -2.57
CA PHE A 332 13.99 -22.38 -1.63
C PHE A 332 13.51 -23.78 -1.26
N ALA A 333 12.20 -24.02 -1.14
CA ALA A 333 11.65 -25.34 -0.84
C ALA A 333 11.75 -26.34 -2.01
N LEU A 334 11.71 -25.86 -3.25
CA LEU A 334 11.87 -26.67 -4.46
C LEU A 334 13.33 -26.99 -4.80
N THR A 335 14.26 -26.20 -4.27
CA THR A 335 15.68 -26.35 -4.60
C THR A 335 16.32 -27.53 -3.85
N PRO A 336 17.09 -28.40 -4.56
CA PRO A 336 17.77 -29.55 -3.94
C PRO A 336 18.67 -29.15 -2.79
N ARG A 337 18.76 -30.01 -1.75
CA ARG A 337 19.61 -29.77 -0.57
C ARG A 337 21.08 -29.53 -0.95
N ALA A 338 21.60 -30.26 -1.94
CA ALA A 338 22.97 -30.13 -2.43
C ALA A 338 23.30 -28.71 -2.96
N SER A 339 22.34 -28.06 -3.60
CA SER A 339 22.50 -26.70 -4.12
C SER A 339 22.41 -25.62 -3.04
N LEU A 340 21.80 -25.93 -1.89
CA LEU A 340 21.65 -25.04 -0.74
C LEU A 340 22.70 -25.32 0.35
N ASN A 341 23.93 -25.60 -0.08
CA ASN A 341 25.05 -25.71 0.85
C ASN A 341 25.33 -24.36 1.55
N PRO A 342 25.92 -24.37 2.76
CA PRO A 342 26.13 -23.15 3.54
C PRO A 342 26.91 -22.05 2.79
N GLY A 343 27.89 -22.41 1.96
CA GLY A 343 28.67 -21.45 1.19
C GLY A 343 27.87 -20.75 0.09
N ALA A 344 26.98 -21.47 -0.60
CA ALA A 344 26.08 -20.89 -1.59
C ALA A 344 25.05 -19.94 -0.94
N VAL A 345 24.45 -20.38 0.17
CA VAL A 345 23.49 -19.55 0.93
C VAL A 345 24.17 -18.32 1.54
N ALA A 346 25.42 -18.44 2.01
CA ALA A 346 26.20 -17.31 2.51
C ALA A 346 26.52 -16.29 1.41
N ARG A 347 26.95 -16.74 0.22
CA ARG A 347 27.17 -15.86 -0.95
C ARG A 347 25.90 -15.11 -1.34
N TYR A 348 24.77 -15.82 -1.39
CA TYR A 348 23.47 -15.20 -1.60
C TYR A 348 23.12 -14.19 -0.49
N GLY A 349 23.43 -14.54 0.77
CA GLY A 349 23.28 -13.67 1.93
C GLY A 349 24.01 -12.34 1.80
N TYR A 350 25.22 -12.30 1.22
CA TYR A 350 25.92 -11.03 0.95
C TYR A 350 25.15 -10.13 -0.03
N VAL A 351 24.52 -10.71 -1.06
CA VAL A 351 23.67 -9.94 -1.99
C VAL A 351 22.46 -9.37 -1.26
N LEU A 352 21.83 -10.15 -0.37
CA LEU A 352 20.70 -9.68 0.43
C LEU A 352 21.10 -8.55 1.40
N LEU A 353 22.24 -8.69 2.09
CA LEU A 353 22.77 -7.65 2.96
C LEU A 353 23.13 -6.39 2.17
N LEU A 354 23.71 -6.54 0.98
CA LEU A 354 23.96 -5.42 0.07
C LEU A 354 22.63 -4.75 -0.34
N SER A 355 21.58 -5.50 -0.66
CA SER A 355 20.26 -4.95 -0.95
C SER A 355 19.67 -4.17 0.24
N MET A 356 19.87 -4.65 1.48
CA MET A 356 19.46 -3.93 2.69
C MET A 356 20.19 -2.58 2.85
N LEU A 357 21.36 -2.41 2.26
CA LEU A 357 22.08 -1.12 2.23
C LEU A 357 21.65 -0.26 1.02
N LEU A 358 21.60 -0.86 -0.17
CA LEU A 358 21.32 -0.17 -1.42
C LEU A 358 19.91 0.40 -1.50
N ILE A 359 18.90 -0.27 -0.92
CA ILE A 359 17.52 0.22 -0.94
C ILE A 359 17.40 1.56 -0.19
N PRO A 360 17.70 1.64 1.13
CA PRO A 360 17.65 2.92 1.83
C PRO A 360 18.61 3.97 1.24
N PHE A 361 19.79 3.57 0.77
CA PHE A 361 20.70 4.48 0.07
C PHE A 361 20.05 5.06 -1.20
N GLY A 362 19.39 4.24 -2.01
CA GLY A 362 18.70 4.68 -3.22
C GLY A 362 17.55 5.64 -2.92
N LEU A 363 16.80 5.41 -1.84
CA LEU A 363 15.76 6.33 -1.38
C LEU A 363 16.34 7.68 -0.95
N PHE A 364 17.48 7.67 -0.25
CA PHE A 364 18.21 8.88 0.11
C PHE A 364 18.77 9.60 -1.13
N ALA A 365 19.41 8.87 -2.03
CA ALA A 365 19.96 9.38 -3.28
C ALA A 365 18.89 10.05 -4.14
N ARG A 366 17.68 9.49 -4.18
CA ARG A 366 16.55 10.07 -4.90
C ARG A 366 16.19 11.49 -4.40
N VAL A 367 16.34 11.77 -3.12
CA VAL A 367 16.01 13.09 -2.55
C VAL A 367 17.15 14.09 -2.74
N TYR A 368 18.40 13.67 -2.57
CA TYR A 368 19.53 14.60 -2.53
C TYR A 368 20.36 14.66 -3.82
N LEU A 369 20.35 13.60 -4.65
CA LEU A 369 21.13 13.55 -5.89
C LEU A 369 20.31 13.90 -7.14
N GLU A 370 18.98 13.72 -7.16
CA GLU A 370 18.15 14.13 -8.30
C GLU A 370 18.35 15.61 -8.70
N PRO A 371 18.38 16.58 -7.75
CA PRO A 371 18.58 18.00 -8.08
C PRO A 371 19.93 18.30 -8.75
N LEU A 372 20.96 17.50 -8.48
CA LEU A 372 22.28 17.67 -9.11
C LEU A 372 22.24 17.42 -10.63
N PHE A 373 21.22 16.71 -11.11
CA PHE A 373 20.96 16.45 -12.52
C PHE A 373 19.79 17.28 -13.07
N ASP A 374 19.44 18.38 -12.40
CA ASP A 374 18.34 19.27 -12.76
C ASP A 374 16.94 18.60 -12.78
N SER A 375 16.83 17.43 -12.15
CA SER A 375 15.60 16.65 -12.04
C SER A 375 14.95 16.84 -10.69
N TYR A 376 13.63 17.06 -10.67
CA TYR A 376 12.88 17.31 -9.43
C TYR A 376 11.62 16.45 -9.41
N SER A 377 11.59 15.49 -8.50
CA SER A 377 10.39 14.68 -8.23
C SER A 377 9.65 15.13 -6.96
N LYS A 378 8.60 14.38 -6.57
CA LYS A 378 7.72 14.68 -5.42
C LYS A 378 8.43 15.11 -4.11
N PRO A 379 9.58 14.54 -3.70
CA PRO A 379 10.29 14.96 -2.48
C PRO A 379 10.72 16.41 -2.44
N HIS A 380 10.80 17.05 -3.62
CA HIS A 380 11.19 18.44 -3.77
C HIS A 380 10.00 19.40 -3.68
N PHE A 381 8.78 18.90 -3.48
CA PHE A 381 7.59 19.74 -3.30
C PHE A 381 7.77 20.63 -2.06
N PRO A 382 7.65 21.97 -2.17
CA PRO A 382 7.92 22.89 -1.07
C PRO A 382 6.70 23.02 -0.15
N ALA A 383 6.29 21.90 0.45
CA ALA A 383 5.07 21.77 1.24
C ALA A 383 5.00 22.79 2.38
N GLN A 384 6.07 22.87 3.18
CA GLN A 384 6.13 23.70 4.39
C GLN A 384 6.01 25.19 4.07
N THR A 385 6.82 25.70 3.14
CA THR A 385 6.83 27.13 2.79
C THR A 385 5.54 27.55 2.09
N LEU A 386 4.99 26.69 1.23
CA LEU A 386 3.67 26.93 0.63
C LEU A 386 2.56 26.97 1.68
N ALA A 387 2.54 26.02 2.60
CA ALA A 387 1.53 25.98 3.65
C ALA A 387 1.63 27.18 4.59
N GLN A 388 2.84 27.60 4.98
CA GLN A 388 3.05 28.80 5.79
C GLN A 388 2.56 30.07 5.08
N ALA A 389 2.87 30.22 3.79
CA ALA A 389 2.39 31.36 3.01
C ALA A 389 0.87 31.31 2.73
N LEU A 390 0.27 30.13 2.71
CA LEU A 390 -1.18 29.96 2.61
C LEU A 390 -1.86 30.26 3.95
N GLN A 391 -1.24 29.89 5.07
CA GLN A 391 -1.76 30.08 6.42
C GLN A 391 -2.00 31.56 6.76
N THR A 392 -1.14 32.46 6.30
CA THR A 392 -1.33 33.92 6.49
C THR A 392 -2.55 34.47 5.75
N LYS A 393 -3.11 33.71 4.82
CA LYS A 393 -4.26 34.09 3.99
C LYS A 393 -5.53 33.31 4.33
N LEU A 394 -5.42 32.31 5.22
CA LEU A 394 -6.53 31.48 5.68
C LEU A 394 -7.19 32.11 6.91
N GLY A 395 -8.53 32.16 6.92
CA GLY A 395 -9.29 32.40 8.15
C GLY A 395 -9.17 31.22 9.12
N GLU A 396 -9.50 31.46 10.39
CA GLU A 396 -9.35 30.45 11.46
C GLU A 396 -10.17 29.18 11.21
N ARG A 397 -11.37 29.30 10.64
CA ARG A 397 -12.29 28.17 10.38
C ARG A 397 -12.45 27.86 8.89
N ASN A 398 -11.47 28.19 8.06
CA ASN A 398 -11.55 27.90 6.64
C ASN A 398 -11.26 26.42 6.33
N VAL A 399 -12.00 25.85 5.38
CA VAL A 399 -11.67 24.53 4.80
C VAL A 399 -10.75 24.75 3.60
N VAL A 400 -9.72 23.92 3.44
CA VAL A 400 -8.86 23.94 2.25
C VAL A 400 -9.28 22.82 1.29
N PHE A 401 -9.62 23.19 0.06
CA PHE A 401 -9.97 22.26 -1.00
C PHE A 401 -8.87 22.25 -2.07
N ALA A 402 -8.09 21.17 -2.14
CA ALA A 402 -6.94 21.07 -3.02
C ALA A 402 -7.22 20.21 -4.27
N GLN A 403 -6.49 20.50 -5.35
CA GLN A 403 -6.67 19.86 -6.66
C GLN A 403 -6.49 18.34 -6.62
N ASP A 404 -5.44 17.88 -5.95
CA ASP A 404 -5.09 16.48 -5.89
C ASP A 404 -4.60 16.10 -4.49
N VAL A 405 -4.55 14.79 -4.25
CA VAL A 405 -4.17 14.18 -2.99
C VAL A 405 -2.76 14.61 -2.52
N LEU A 406 -1.83 14.85 -3.45
CA LEU A 406 -0.46 15.18 -3.12
C LEU A 406 -0.38 16.61 -2.56
N ILE A 407 -1.01 17.57 -3.23
CA ILE A 407 -1.12 18.95 -2.73
C ILE A 407 -1.91 18.96 -1.41
N ALA A 408 -3.06 18.29 -1.36
CA ALA A 408 -3.91 18.23 -0.19
C ALA A 408 -3.17 17.72 1.04
N GLY A 409 -2.60 16.52 0.98
CA GLY A 409 -1.96 15.90 2.15
C GLY A 409 -0.70 16.63 2.59
N ASN A 410 0.09 17.14 1.63
CA ASN A 410 1.27 17.94 1.98
C ASN A 410 0.91 19.30 2.61
N LEU A 411 -0.19 19.94 2.19
CA LEU A 411 -0.70 21.12 2.88
C LEU A 411 -1.24 20.75 4.27
N LYS A 412 -2.01 19.65 4.40
CA LYS A 412 -2.55 19.19 5.68
C LYS A 412 -1.47 18.92 6.73
N LEU A 413 -0.34 18.35 6.31
CA LEU A 413 0.82 18.12 7.19
C LEU A 413 1.27 19.38 7.93
N HIS A 414 1.16 20.54 7.28
CA HIS A 414 1.61 21.85 7.79
C HIS A 414 0.46 22.79 8.16
N LEU A 415 -0.79 22.35 7.98
CA LEU A 415 -2.03 23.04 8.39
C LEU A 415 -2.85 22.15 9.34
N PRO A 416 -2.32 21.78 10.52
CA PRO A 416 -2.95 20.79 11.39
C PRO A 416 -4.33 21.22 11.90
N ARG A 417 -4.57 22.53 12.05
CA ARG A 417 -5.83 23.09 12.54
C ARG A 417 -6.94 23.16 11.49
N HIS A 418 -6.58 23.14 10.21
CA HIS A 418 -7.53 23.29 9.12
C HIS A 418 -7.96 21.92 8.60
N PHE A 419 -9.22 21.82 8.21
CA PHE A 419 -9.71 20.64 7.50
C PHE A 419 -9.32 20.76 6.03
N VAL A 420 -8.74 19.70 5.46
CA VAL A 420 -8.27 19.68 4.08
C VAL A 420 -8.94 18.55 3.30
N ALA A 421 -9.45 18.83 2.11
CA ALA A 421 -10.12 17.87 1.24
C ALA A 421 -9.65 17.98 -0.22
N TYR A 422 -10.02 16.99 -1.05
CA TYR A 422 -9.79 17.00 -2.50
C TYR A 422 -10.90 16.24 -3.24
N SER A 423 -10.95 16.42 -4.56
CA SER A 423 -12.07 16.06 -5.46
C SER A 423 -12.47 14.57 -5.59
N SER A 424 -11.91 13.65 -4.79
CA SER A 424 -12.23 12.22 -4.91
C SER A 424 -12.45 11.50 -3.58
N VAL A 425 -12.82 12.23 -2.54
CA VAL A 425 -13.14 11.67 -1.23
C VAL A 425 -14.49 12.19 -0.78
N ASP A 426 -15.30 11.30 -0.23
CA ASP A 426 -16.54 11.66 0.44
C ASP A 426 -16.24 12.17 1.85
N PHE A 427 -16.51 13.44 2.12
CA PHE A 427 -16.42 13.98 3.47
C PHE A 427 -17.62 14.83 3.80
N THR A 428 -18.22 14.58 4.97
CA THR A 428 -19.01 15.61 5.62
C THR A 428 -18.08 16.70 6.11
N LEU A 429 -18.14 17.89 5.50
CA LEU A 429 -17.33 19.03 5.93
C LEU A 429 -17.70 19.45 7.37
N PRO A 430 -16.73 19.89 8.19
CA PRO A 430 -17.02 20.55 9.46
C PRO A 430 -17.75 21.88 9.24
N GLU A 431 -18.30 22.47 10.31
CA GLU A 431 -18.71 23.88 10.28
C GLU A 431 -17.51 24.77 9.90
N HIS A 432 -17.72 25.70 8.98
CA HIS A 432 -16.66 26.51 8.40
C HIS A 432 -17.18 27.87 7.91
N ASP A 433 -16.31 28.87 7.94
CA ASP A 433 -16.65 30.26 7.56
C ASP A 433 -16.42 30.51 6.06
N GLY A 434 -15.60 29.65 5.43
CA GLY A 434 -15.23 29.78 4.03
C GLY A 434 -14.43 28.59 3.53
N ILE A 435 -14.30 28.52 2.21
CA ILE A 435 -13.53 27.49 1.52
C ILE A 435 -12.41 28.16 0.73
N MET A 436 -11.19 27.65 0.87
CA MET A 436 -10.04 28.05 0.07
C MET A 436 -9.68 26.94 -0.90
N LEU A 437 -9.87 27.20 -2.18
CA LEU A 437 -9.44 26.36 -3.27
C LEU A 437 -7.93 26.52 -3.49
N ALA A 438 -7.18 25.43 -3.70
CA ALA A 438 -5.75 25.47 -4.00
C ALA A 438 -5.38 24.49 -5.13
N TRP A 439 -4.65 24.97 -6.14
CA TRP A 439 -4.29 24.15 -7.30
C TRP A 439 -2.91 24.46 -7.88
N ASN A 440 -2.43 23.56 -8.73
CA ASN A 440 -1.14 23.70 -9.39
C ASN A 440 -1.17 24.77 -10.48
N GLY A 441 -0.65 25.95 -10.15
CA GLY A 441 -0.58 27.12 -11.04
C GLY A 441 0.35 26.95 -12.24
N ARG A 442 1.23 25.94 -12.25
CA ARG A 442 2.06 25.63 -13.44
C ARG A 442 1.27 24.98 -14.55
N LYS A 443 0.21 24.25 -14.20
CA LYS A 443 -0.62 23.51 -15.16
C LYS A 443 -1.89 24.26 -15.52
N PHE A 444 -2.47 24.99 -14.58
CA PHE A 444 -3.77 25.62 -14.76
C PHE A 444 -3.77 27.06 -14.25
N ILE A 445 -4.15 27.98 -15.12
CA ILE A 445 -4.30 29.40 -14.78
C ILE A 445 -5.57 29.59 -13.93
N THR A 446 -6.67 28.97 -14.35
CA THR A 446 -7.95 28.92 -13.64
C THR A 446 -8.08 27.62 -12.84
N PRO A 447 -8.98 27.54 -11.85
CA PRO A 447 -9.32 26.28 -11.22
C PRO A 447 -9.75 25.23 -12.26
N PRO A 448 -9.26 23.98 -12.16
CA PRO A 448 -9.74 22.89 -13.02
C PRO A 448 -11.22 22.56 -12.79
N ASP A 449 -11.97 22.25 -13.85
CA ASP A 449 -13.41 21.93 -13.76
C ASP A 449 -13.69 20.84 -12.72
N ARG A 450 -12.86 19.79 -12.68
CA ARG A 450 -13.01 18.68 -11.72
C ARG A 450 -13.02 19.12 -10.25
N ILE A 451 -12.20 20.11 -9.87
CA ILE A 451 -12.17 20.57 -8.48
C ILE A 451 -13.35 21.50 -8.20
N THR A 452 -13.77 22.31 -9.18
CA THR A 452 -14.90 23.23 -9.04
C THR A 452 -16.25 22.52 -9.05
N ASP A 453 -16.44 21.50 -9.90
CA ASP A 453 -17.66 20.70 -9.97
C ASP A 453 -17.90 19.96 -8.67
N HIS A 454 -16.83 19.39 -8.09
CA HIS A 454 -16.91 18.70 -6.82
C HIS A 454 -17.07 19.67 -5.65
N LEU A 455 -16.44 20.86 -5.73
CA LEU A 455 -16.66 21.94 -4.76
C LEU A 455 -18.13 22.37 -4.73
N GLN A 456 -18.81 22.47 -5.89
CA GLN A 456 -20.22 22.87 -5.97
C GLN A 456 -21.15 21.99 -5.14
N ALA A 457 -20.81 20.71 -4.93
CA ALA A 457 -21.59 19.82 -4.05
C ALA A 457 -21.56 20.25 -2.57
N TYR A 458 -20.57 21.03 -2.16
CA TYR A 458 -20.38 21.51 -0.79
C TYR A 458 -20.75 22.98 -0.60
N LEU A 459 -20.99 23.72 -1.68
CA LEU A 459 -21.40 25.12 -1.61
C LEU A 459 -22.94 25.19 -1.48
N PRO A 460 -23.48 26.08 -0.64
CA PRO A 460 -24.92 26.32 -0.59
C PRO A 460 -25.45 26.77 -1.96
N PRO A 461 -26.72 26.48 -2.29
CA PRO A 461 -27.32 26.94 -3.54
C PRO A 461 -27.41 28.47 -3.58
N GLY A 462 -26.47 29.10 -4.28
CA GLY A 462 -26.33 30.55 -4.43
C GLY A 462 -24.98 30.93 -5.06
N ARG A 463 -24.85 32.15 -5.60
CA ARG A 463 -23.56 32.67 -6.08
C ARG A 463 -22.69 33.00 -4.87
N LEU A 464 -21.65 32.22 -4.65
CA LEU A 464 -20.52 32.64 -3.83
C LEU A 464 -19.62 33.48 -4.71
N ASP A 465 -19.57 34.78 -4.45
CA ASP A 465 -18.65 35.66 -5.16
C ASP A 465 -17.22 35.33 -4.73
N PRO A 466 -16.31 35.01 -5.68
CA PRO A 466 -14.94 34.73 -5.35
C PRO A 466 -14.29 35.99 -4.80
N GLU A 467 -13.84 35.92 -3.55
CA GLU A 467 -13.39 37.10 -2.80
C GLU A 467 -11.98 37.52 -3.23
N CYS A 468 -11.07 36.56 -3.44
CA CYS A 468 -9.70 36.85 -3.82
C CYS A 468 -9.07 35.67 -4.57
N LEU A 469 -8.51 35.95 -5.75
CA LEU A 469 -7.65 35.05 -6.52
C LEU A 469 -6.21 35.47 -6.27
N GLY A 470 -5.36 34.53 -5.85
CA GLY A 470 -3.94 34.81 -5.63
C GLY A 470 -3.03 33.67 -6.07
N SER A 471 -1.73 33.98 -6.06
CA SER A 471 -0.67 33.02 -6.33
C SER A 471 0.42 33.12 -5.28
N ILE A 472 1.02 31.98 -4.97
CA ILE A 472 2.18 31.84 -4.11
C ILE A 472 3.26 31.14 -4.93
N GLU A 473 4.45 31.74 -4.95
CA GLU A 473 5.62 31.19 -5.61
C GLU A 473 6.67 30.87 -4.56
N MET A 474 7.11 29.62 -4.54
CA MET A 474 8.14 29.15 -3.61
C MET A 474 9.19 28.34 -4.35
N PRO A 475 10.48 28.48 -4.01
CA PRO A 475 11.50 27.61 -4.58
C PRO A 475 11.20 26.15 -4.24
N LEU A 476 11.42 25.26 -5.20
CA LEU A 476 11.42 23.82 -4.95
C LEU A 476 12.44 23.51 -3.86
N ARG A 477 12.14 22.53 -3.01
CA ARG A 477 13.08 22.11 -1.96
C ARG A 477 14.36 21.59 -2.62
N LEU A 478 15.51 22.03 -2.10
CA LEU A 478 16.85 21.77 -2.68
C LEU A 478 17.08 22.38 -4.08
N SER A 479 16.27 23.36 -4.48
CA SER A 479 16.50 24.17 -5.69
C SER A 479 16.83 25.61 -5.34
N GLY A 480 17.75 26.22 -6.09
CA GLY A 480 18.08 27.64 -5.96
C GLY A 480 17.27 28.56 -6.88
N ASP A 481 16.67 28.01 -7.93
CA ASP A 481 16.15 28.76 -9.09
C ASP A 481 14.78 28.28 -9.58
N LYS A 482 14.42 27.00 -9.40
CA LYS A 482 13.12 26.48 -9.87
C LYS A 482 12.01 26.74 -8.88
N LEU A 483 10.94 27.38 -9.34
CA LEU A 483 9.79 27.75 -8.54
C LEU A 483 8.62 26.75 -8.69
N TYR A 484 7.89 26.54 -7.59
CA TYR A 484 6.55 25.97 -7.57
C TYR A 484 5.53 27.11 -7.49
N HIS A 485 4.57 27.11 -8.42
CA HIS A 485 3.47 28.06 -8.44
C HIS A 485 2.21 27.38 -7.91
N LEU A 486 1.75 27.81 -6.74
CA LEU A 486 0.46 27.42 -6.16
C LEU A 486 -0.51 28.57 -6.36
N ARG A 487 -1.66 28.31 -6.99
CA ARG A 487 -2.75 29.30 -7.08
C ARG A 487 -3.83 28.94 -6.09
N TYR A 488 -4.51 29.95 -5.56
CA TYR A 488 -5.60 29.75 -4.62
C TYR A 488 -6.74 30.75 -4.85
N GLN A 489 -7.94 30.37 -4.42
CA GLN A 489 -9.14 31.18 -4.52
C GLN A 489 -10.01 30.98 -3.27
N ARG A 490 -10.47 32.07 -2.66
CA ARG A 490 -11.29 32.02 -1.43
C ARG A 490 -12.77 32.29 -1.73
N TYR A 491 -13.64 31.54 -1.07
CA TYR A 491 -15.09 31.68 -1.03
C TYR A 491 -15.55 31.80 0.44
N LEU A 492 -16.49 32.70 0.76
CA LEU A 492 -17.05 32.89 2.10
C LEU A 492 -18.51 32.46 2.15
N LEU A 493 -18.92 31.70 3.18
CA LEU A 493 -20.26 31.10 3.24
C LEU A 493 -21.39 32.05 3.64
N ASP A 494 -21.10 33.28 4.09
CA ASP A 494 -22.17 34.17 4.55
C ASP A 494 -22.06 35.62 4.08
N SER A 495 -23.26 36.13 3.77
CA SER A 495 -23.63 37.44 3.23
C SER A 495 -23.40 38.64 4.17
N GLN A 496 -22.30 38.66 4.94
CA GLN A 496 -21.86 39.90 5.55
C GLN A 496 -21.17 40.73 4.47
N THR A 497 -21.91 41.70 3.94
CA THR A 497 -21.30 42.89 3.33
C THR A 497 -20.14 43.29 4.24
N PRO A 498 -18.89 43.42 3.75
CA PRO A 498 -17.84 43.98 4.58
C PRO A 498 -18.39 45.33 5.10
N PRO A 499 -18.24 45.67 6.40
CA PRO A 499 -18.46 47.04 6.80
C PRO A 499 -17.63 47.91 5.85
N ALA A 500 -18.25 48.95 5.29
CA ALA A 500 -17.75 49.72 4.15
C ALA A 500 -16.40 50.45 4.37
N GLU A 501 -15.60 50.05 5.36
CA GLU A 501 -14.30 50.62 5.72
C GLU A 501 -13.26 49.57 6.18
N ALA A 502 -13.40 48.29 5.82
CA ALA A 502 -12.27 47.37 5.89
C ALA A 502 -11.43 47.50 4.61
N ALA A 503 -10.31 48.23 4.71
CA ALA A 503 -9.32 48.35 3.65
C ALA A 503 -9.02 46.96 3.02
N ASP A 504 -9.11 46.89 1.69
CA ASP A 504 -8.87 45.70 0.88
C ASP A 504 -7.56 44.98 1.29
N PRO A 505 -7.64 43.81 1.95
CA PRO A 505 -6.47 43.06 2.36
C PRO A 505 -5.67 42.51 1.16
N CYS A 506 -6.25 42.49 -0.04
CA CYS A 506 -5.61 41.97 -1.25
C CYS A 506 -4.73 43.02 -1.98
N LEU A 507 -4.63 44.26 -1.47
CA LEU A 507 -3.86 45.36 -2.09
C LEU A 507 -2.47 45.66 -1.48
N GLN A 508 -1.99 44.91 -0.49
CA GLN A 508 -0.57 44.98 -0.12
C GLN A 508 0.24 44.06 -1.03
N ARG A 509 0.63 44.65 -2.17
CA ARG A 509 1.53 44.11 -3.20
C ARG A 509 2.86 43.64 -2.66
#